data_AF-D5KWP3-F1
#
_entry.id   AF-D5KWP3-F1
#
_cell.length_a   1.000
_cell.length_b   1.000
_cell.length_c   1.000
_cell.angle_alpha   90.00
_cell.angle_beta   90.00
_cell.angle_gamma   90.00
#
_symmetry.space_group_name_H-M   'P 1'
#
loop_
_entity.id
_entity.type
_entity.pdbx_description
1 polymer ?
#
loop_
_entity_poly.entity_id
_entity_poly.type
_entity_poly.pdbx_seq_one_letter_code
_entity_poly.pdbx_strand_id
1 'polypeptide(L)'
;SLSVCFLAYFGVSSALTLMMPYYQLLPESPLPEAFSYIGWDPASYLVAIGSLCALSTSLLGSMFPMPRVIYAMAEDGLLFRVLARVHSGTRTPIVATVVSGVIAAFMAFLFELADLVDLMSIGTLLAYSLVSICVLILRYQPDQEMKNGEEEVELQEEKTLEAEKLTVQALFYPVSSIPTPLSGRVVYVCSSLLALLLIVLCLVLKWWTTPLSSRDPVWVTVVVLILGLILGIVGVIRKQPQSNTPLHFKVPGLPLLPLVSIFVNVYLMMQMTAGTWARFGIWMLVGFAIY
;
A
#
# COMPACT_ATOMS: atom_id res chain seq x y z
N SER A 1 14.83 -9.91 6.27
CA SER A 1 14.02 -10.90 5.53
C SER A 1 13.66 -10.41 4.13
N LEU A 2 12.99 -9.25 3.96
CA LEU A 2 12.55 -8.74 2.64
C LEU A 2 13.67 -8.63 1.60
N SER A 3 14.85 -8.13 1.95
CA SER A 3 15.98 -8.04 1.00
C SER A 3 16.45 -9.42 0.52
N VAL A 4 16.35 -10.45 1.36
CA VAL A 4 16.69 -11.83 0.97
C VAL A 4 15.65 -12.36 -0.02
N CYS A 5 14.37 -12.13 0.24
CA CYS A 5 13.30 -12.47 -0.71
C CYS A 5 13.47 -11.74 -2.05
N PHE A 6 13.82 -10.45 -2.01
CA PHE A 6 14.09 -9.66 -3.22
C PHE A 6 15.23 -10.26 -4.04
N LEU A 7 16.38 -10.56 -3.40
CA LEU A 7 17.52 -11.18 -4.09
C LEU A 7 17.18 -12.56 -4.64
N ALA A 8 16.39 -13.36 -3.91
CA ALA A 8 15.94 -14.66 -4.37
C ALA A 8 15.02 -14.54 -5.60
N TYR A 9 14.00 -13.68 -5.58
CA TYR A 9 13.11 -13.48 -6.72
C TYR A 9 13.83 -12.93 -7.95
N PHE A 10 14.72 -11.96 -7.75
CA PHE A 10 15.55 -11.41 -8.81
C PHE A 10 16.47 -12.47 -9.41
N GLY A 11 17.12 -13.28 -8.56
CA GLY A 11 18.00 -14.37 -8.97
C GLY A 11 17.27 -15.45 -9.74
N VAL A 12 16.09 -15.90 -9.27
CA VAL A 12 15.27 -16.91 -9.94
C VAL A 12 14.77 -16.40 -11.29
N SER A 13 14.26 -15.16 -11.36
CA SER A 13 13.80 -14.57 -12.63
C SER A 13 14.95 -14.44 -13.64
N SER A 14 16.11 -13.95 -13.19
CA SER A 14 17.31 -13.83 -14.03
C SER A 14 17.78 -15.19 -14.54
N ALA A 15 17.87 -16.20 -13.66
CA ALA A 15 18.26 -17.56 -14.03
C ALA A 15 17.28 -18.18 -15.04
N LEU A 16 15.98 -18.04 -14.81
CA LEU A 16 14.93 -18.59 -15.67
C LEU A 16 15.00 -17.99 -17.09
N THR A 17 15.14 -16.67 -17.20
CA THR A 17 15.27 -15.99 -18.51
C THR A 17 16.57 -16.30 -19.25
N LEU A 18 17.63 -16.70 -18.53
CA LEU A 18 18.88 -17.20 -19.11
C LEU A 18 18.77 -18.65 -19.58
N MET A 19 17.95 -19.46 -18.91
CA MET A 19 17.71 -20.87 -19.23
C MET A 19 16.84 -21.05 -20.47
N MET A 20 15.80 -20.23 -20.61
CA MET A 20 14.78 -20.39 -21.65
C MET A 20 14.32 -19.01 -22.17
N PRO A 21 14.14 -18.85 -23.49
CA PRO A 21 13.68 -17.58 -24.03
C PRO A 21 12.25 -17.25 -23.57
N TYR A 22 12.01 -15.96 -23.29
CA TYR A 22 10.77 -15.49 -22.63
C TYR A 22 9.46 -15.86 -23.35
N TYR A 23 9.51 -16.06 -24.66
CA TYR A 23 8.34 -16.38 -25.49
C TYR A 23 7.91 -17.86 -25.42
N GLN A 24 8.71 -18.74 -24.82
CA GLN A 24 8.39 -20.16 -24.66
C GLN A 24 7.97 -20.52 -23.23
N LEU A 25 8.08 -19.58 -22.28
CA LEU A 25 7.73 -19.80 -20.88
C LEU A 25 6.22 -20.05 -20.74
N LEU A 26 5.84 -21.25 -20.31
CA LEU A 26 4.47 -21.55 -19.93
C LEU A 26 4.12 -20.84 -18.62
N PRO A 27 3.02 -20.05 -18.57
CA PRO A 27 2.62 -19.33 -17.37
C PRO A 27 2.27 -20.23 -16.17
N GLU A 28 1.76 -21.44 -16.42
CA GLU A 28 1.27 -22.32 -15.35
C GLU A 28 2.37 -23.09 -14.63
N SER A 29 3.45 -23.46 -15.33
CA SER A 29 4.54 -24.28 -14.78
C SER A 29 5.92 -23.89 -15.32
N PRO A 30 6.35 -22.63 -15.15
CA PRO A 30 7.54 -22.10 -15.82
C PRO A 30 8.84 -22.76 -15.35
N LEU A 31 8.94 -23.12 -14.06
CA LEU A 31 10.18 -23.65 -13.48
C LEU A 31 10.46 -25.12 -13.86
N PRO A 32 9.53 -26.09 -13.66
CA PRO A 32 9.78 -27.47 -14.06
C PRO A 32 10.05 -27.61 -15.56
N GLU A 33 9.29 -26.88 -16.39
CA GLU A 33 9.42 -26.93 -17.84
C GLU A 33 10.79 -26.41 -18.32
N ALA A 34 11.31 -25.35 -17.69
CA ALA A 34 12.63 -24.82 -18.02
C ALA A 34 13.75 -25.84 -17.72
N PHE A 35 13.63 -26.67 -16.68
CA PHE A 35 14.60 -27.73 -16.39
C PHE A 35 14.47 -28.91 -17.36
N SER A 36 13.25 -29.27 -17.76
CA SER A 36 13.02 -30.30 -18.79
C SER A 36 13.50 -29.84 -20.17
N TYR A 37 13.37 -28.55 -20.52
CA TYR A 37 13.90 -27.98 -21.76
C TYR A 37 15.43 -28.12 -21.89
N ILE A 38 16.17 -28.02 -20.78
CA ILE A 38 17.63 -28.19 -20.75
C ILE A 38 18.04 -29.68 -20.71
N GLY A 39 17.08 -30.60 -20.59
CA GLY A 39 17.32 -32.04 -20.49
C GLY A 39 17.70 -32.51 -19.08
N TRP A 40 17.34 -31.76 -18.04
CA TRP A 40 17.66 -32.06 -16.64
C TRP A 40 16.41 -32.47 -15.84
N ASP A 41 15.82 -33.60 -16.25
CA ASP A 41 14.56 -34.11 -15.68
C ASP A 41 14.59 -34.37 -14.16
N PRO A 42 15.68 -34.88 -13.53
CA PRO A 42 15.70 -35.07 -12.08
C PRO A 42 15.51 -33.76 -11.29
N ALA A 43 16.03 -32.64 -11.81
CA ALA A 43 15.86 -31.32 -11.21
C ALA A 43 14.42 -30.81 -11.37
N SER A 44 13.77 -31.10 -12.50
CA SER A 44 12.37 -30.77 -12.76
C SER A 44 11.44 -31.39 -11.71
N TYR A 45 11.58 -32.69 -11.43
CA TYR A 45 10.79 -33.37 -10.39
C TYR A 45 11.03 -32.81 -8.99
N LEU A 46 12.28 -32.51 -8.64
CA LEU A 46 12.63 -31.95 -7.35
C LEU A 46 12.00 -30.56 -7.14
N VAL A 47 12.04 -29.71 -8.17
CA VAL A 47 11.43 -28.38 -8.15
C VAL A 47 9.90 -28.46 -8.10
N ALA A 48 9.28 -29.41 -8.80
CA ALA A 48 7.84 -29.63 -8.75
C ALA A 48 7.36 -30.08 -7.36
N ILE A 49 8.07 -31.00 -6.70
CA ILE A 49 7.75 -31.41 -5.32
C ILE A 49 7.95 -30.23 -4.36
N GLY A 50 9.04 -29.47 -4.56
CA GLY A 50 9.33 -28.26 -3.78
C GLY A 50 8.23 -27.20 -3.92
N SER A 51 7.74 -26.94 -5.13
CA SER A 51 6.67 -25.97 -5.38
C SER A 51 5.35 -26.41 -4.76
N LEU A 52 4.96 -27.69 -4.86
CA LEU A 52 3.76 -28.22 -4.22
C LEU A 52 3.80 -28.08 -2.69
N CYS A 53 4.95 -28.41 -2.08
CA CYS A 53 5.15 -28.24 -0.65
C CYS A 53 5.12 -26.76 -0.22
N ALA A 54 5.75 -25.88 -1.00
CA ALA A 54 5.80 -24.44 -0.73
C ALA A 54 4.42 -23.77 -0.89
N LEU A 55 3.64 -24.16 -1.90
CA LEU A 55 2.26 -23.69 -2.10
C LEU A 55 1.35 -24.13 -0.96
N SER A 56 1.45 -25.40 -0.54
CA SER A 56 0.69 -25.93 0.60
C SER A 56 1.02 -25.19 1.89
N THR A 57 2.31 -24.92 2.14
CA THR A 57 2.76 -24.16 3.31
C THR A 57 2.28 -22.71 3.28
N SER A 58 2.35 -22.06 2.11
CA SER A 58 1.89 -20.68 1.93
C SER A 58 0.37 -20.55 2.14
N LEU A 59 -0.41 -21.53 1.67
CA LEU A 59 -1.86 -21.59 1.88
C LEU A 59 -2.19 -21.69 3.38
N LEU A 60 -1.54 -22.57 4.12
CA LEU A 60 -1.74 -22.67 5.57
C LEU A 60 -1.32 -21.38 6.28
N GLY A 61 -0.21 -20.77 5.85
CA GLY A 61 0.28 -19.51 6.39
C GLY A 61 -0.71 -18.34 6.21
N SER A 62 -1.41 -18.27 5.08
CA SER A 62 -2.42 -17.23 4.82
C SER A 62 -3.78 -17.51 5.48
N MET A 63 -4.10 -18.78 5.77
CA MET A 63 -5.34 -19.14 6.46
C MET A 63 -5.33 -18.83 7.96
N PHE A 64 -4.18 -18.70 8.63
CA PHE A 64 -4.13 -18.40 10.06
C PHE A 64 -4.50 -16.95 10.45
N PRO A 65 -4.05 -15.91 9.71
CA PRO A 65 -4.43 -14.53 10.00
C PRO A 65 -5.90 -14.23 9.70
N MET A 66 -6.48 -14.86 8.67
CA MET A 66 -7.83 -14.55 8.17
C MET A 66 -8.91 -14.59 9.28
N PRO A 67 -9.06 -15.67 10.08
CA PRO A 67 -10.04 -15.72 11.16
C PRO A 67 -9.78 -14.70 12.26
N ARG A 68 -8.52 -14.30 12.48
CA ARG A 68 -8.16 -13.31 13.50
C ARG A 68 -8.61 -11.91 13.10
N VAL A 69 -8.45 -11.57 11.82
CA VAL A 69 -8.94 -10.30 11.26
C VAL A 69 -10.47 -10.23 11.37
N ILE A 70 -11.17 -11.30 10.94
CA ILE A 70 -12.63 -11.37 11.02
C ILE A 70 -13.12 -11.27 12.48
N TYR A 71 -12.44 -11.96 13.40
CA TYR A 71 -12.74 -11.89 14.82
C TYR A 71 -12.59 -10.47 15.36
N ALA A 72 -11.48 -9.79 15.06
CA ALA A 72 -11.25 -8.41 15.50
C ALA A 72 -12.30 -7.44 14.93
N MET A 73 -12.63 -7.56 13.64
CA MET A 73 -13.67 -6.73 13.01
C MET A 73 -15.07 -6.98 13.59
N ALA A 74 -15.38 -8.23 13.98
CA ALA A 74 -16.64 -8.56 14.63
C ALA A 74 -16.68 -8.11 16.11
N GLU A 75 -15.53 -8.03 16.78
CA GLU A 75 -15.39 -7.49 18.14
C GLU A 75 -15.55 -5.96 18.15
N ASP A 76 -15.02 -5.27 17.14
CA ASP A 76 -15.21 -3.82 16.90
C ASP A 76 -16.65 -3.44 16.50
N GLY A 77 -17.53 -4.43 16.30
CA GLY A 77 -18.92 -4.22 15.91
C GLY A 77 -19.14 -3.91 14.43
N LEU A 78 -18.10 -4.00 13.60
CA LEU A 78 -18.16 -3.80 12.15
C LEU A 78 -18.78 -5.02 11.42
N LEU A 79 -18.63 -6.22 11.97
CA LEU A 79 -19.23 -7.44 11.44
C LEU A 79 -20.20 -8.08 12.44
N PHE A 80 -21.04 -9.02 11.96
CA PHE A 80 -21.98 -9.74 12.83
C PHE A 80 -21.27 -10.40 14.02
N ARG A 81 -21.76 -10.14 15.23
CA ARG A 81 -21.20 -10.63 16.50
C ARG A 81 -21.07 -12.17 16.61
N VAL A 82 -21.78 -12.91 15.76
CA VAL A 82 -21.68 -14.37 15.65
C VAL A 82 -20.27 -14.82 15.24
N LEU A 83 -19.57 -14.03 14.40
CA LEU A 83 -18.22 -14.34 13.95
C LEU A 83 -17.15 -14.11 15.04
N ALA A 84 -17.45 -13.29 16.05
CA ALA A 84 -16.60 -13.07 17.22
C ALA A 84 -16.68 -14.21 18.26
N ARG A 85 -17.50 -15.25 18.04
CA ARG A 85 -17.65 -16.32 19.04
C ARG A 85 -16.41 -17.23 19.07
N VAL A 86 -15.71 -17.21 20.19
CA VAL A 86 -14.56 -18.08 20.46
C VAL A 86 -14.99 -19.37 21.14
N HIS A 87 -14.46 -20.51 20.70
CA HIS A 87 -14.74 -21.80 21.31
C HIS A 87 -13.93 -22.01 22.60
N SER A 88 -14.56 -22.54 23.67
CA SER A 88 -13.97 -22.65 25.01
C SER A 88 -12.81 -23.66 25.11
N GLY A 89 -12.81 -24.71 24.29
CA GLY A 89 -11.75 -25.73 24.29
C GLY A 89 -10.49 -25.29 23.55
N THR A 90 -10.64 -24.86 22.29
CA THR A 90 -9.51 -24.53 21.40
C THR A 90 -9.07 -23.07 21.47
N ARG A 91 -9.86 -22.19 22.10
CA ARG A 91 -9.63 -20.74 22.16
C ARG A 91 -9.45 -20.09 20.78
N THR A 92 -10.08 -20.66 19.75
CA THR A 92 -10.03 -20.17 18.37
C THR A 92 -11.44 -19.82 17.86
N PRO A 93 -11.56 -18.82 16.96
CA PRO A 93 -12.83 -18.43 16.36
C PRO A 93 -13.23 -19.42 15.26
N ILE A 94 -13.72 -20.61 15.63
CA ILE A 94 -14.04 -21.71 14.69
C ILE A 94 -15.07 -21.26 13.63
N VAL A 95 -16.08 -20.49 14.03
CA VAL A 95 -17.12 -20.00 13.11
C VAL A 95 -16.51 -19.10 12.03
N ALA A 96 -15.62 -18.18 12.41
CA ALA A 96 -14.91 -17.34 11.45
C ALA A 96 -14.06 -18.17 10.48
N THR A 97 -13.34 -19.18 10.97
CA THR A 97 -12.52 -20.08 10.14
C THR A 97 -13.35 -20.85 9.12
N VAL A 98 -14.47 -21.44 9.54
CA VAL A 98 -15.34 -22.22 8.65
C VAL A 98 -15.99 -21.30 7.61
N VAL A 99 -16.53 -20.15 8.02
CA VAL A 99 -17.16 -19.20 7.10
C VAL A 99 -16.14 -18.66 6.09
N SER A 100 -14.96 -18.23 6.53
CA SER A 100 -13.91 -17.75 5.62
C SER A 100 -13.43 -18.84 4.66
N GLY A 101 -13.32 -20.09 5.12
CA GLY A 101 -12.90 -21.22 4.30
C GLY A 101 -13.94 -21.58 3.23
N VAL A 102 -15.23 -21.58 3.58
CA VAL A 102 -16.33 -21.82 2.63
C VAL A 102 -16.38 -20.71 1.56
N ILE A 103 -16.25 -19.44 1.97
CA ILE A 103 -16.21 -18.31 1.02
C ILE A 103 -15.00 -18.44 0.10
N ALA A 104 -13.82 -18.76 0.64
CA ALA A 104 -12.60 -18.95 -0.16
C ALA A 104 -12.74 -20.12 -1.17
N ALA A 105 -13.33 -21.25 -0.76
CA ALA A 105 -13.58 -22.39 -1.63
C ALA A 105 -14.55 -22.04 -2.77
N PHE A 106 -15.61 -21.29 -2.46
CA PHE A 106 -16.55 -20.81 -3.46
C PHE A 106 -15.90 -19.84 -4.46
N MET A 107 -15.05 -18.94 -3.97
CA MET A 107 -14.30 -18.01 -4.81
C MET A 107 -13.30 -18.73 -5.72
N ALA A 108 -12.59 -19.73 -5.20
CA ALA A 108 -11.67 -20.56 -5.98
C ALA A 108 -12.40 -21.41 -7.04
N PHE A 109 -13.68 -21.73 -6.83
CA PHE A 109 -14.50 -22.45 -7.80
C PHE A 109 -15.06 -21.55 -8.91
N LEU A 110 -15.43 -20.30 -8.60
CA LEU A 110 -16.10 -19.41 -9.55
C LEU A 110 -15.15 -18.56 -10.41
N PHE A 111 -13.97 -18.23 -9.90
CA PHE A 111 -13.08 -17.26 -10.53
C PHE A 111 -11.77 -17.92 -10.98
N GLU A 112 -11.25 -17.47 -12.12
CA GLU A 112 -9.94 -17.90 -12.62
C GLU A 112 -8.80 -17.31 -11.78
N LEU A 113 -7.69 -18.04 -11.64
CA LEU A 113 -6.54 -17.62 -10.84
C LEU A 113 -6.05 -16.21 -11.18
N ALA A 114 -6.01 -15.85 -12.47
CA ALA A 114 -5.59 -14.53 -12.93
C ALA A 114 -6.47 -13.41 -12.34
N ASP A 115 -7.78 -13.60 -12.34
CA ASP A 115 -8.73 -12.63 -11.78
C ASP A 115 -8.60 -12.50 -10.25
N LEU A 116 -8.35 -13.60 -9.52
CA LEU A 116 -8.12 -13.55 -8.08
C LEU A 116 -6.81 -12.83 -7.74
N VAL A 117 -5.75 -13.08 -8.51
CA VAL A 117 -4.44 -12.44 -8.32
C VAL A 117 -4.56 -10.94 -8.55
N ASP A 118 -5.28 -10.53 -9.59
CA ASP A 118 -5.57 -9.13 -9.87
C ASP A 118 -6.35 -8.45 -8.73
N LEU A 119 -7.39 -9.11 -8.19
CA LEU A 119 -8.18 -8.61 -7.07
C LEU A 119 -7.37 -8.52 -5.77
N MET A 120 -6.52 -9.50 -5.48
CA MET A 120 -5.59 -9.46 -4.35
C MET A 120 -4.58 -8.34 -4.51
N SER A 121 -4.05 -8.14 -5.73
CA SER A 121 -3.04 -7.14 -6.02
C SER A 121 -3.60 -5.73 -5.84
N ILE A 122 -4.77 -5.41 -6.39
CA ILE A 122 -5.37 -4.08 -6.20
C ILE A 122 -5.67 -3.80 -4.72
N GLY A 123 -6.17 -4.78 -3.96
CA GLY A 123 -6.43 -4.61 -2.52
C GLY A 123 -5.15 -4.37 -1.70
N THR A 124 -4.08 -5.12 -1.98
CA THR A 124 -2.79 -4.95 -1.30
C THR A 124 -2.09 -3.65 -1.66
N LEU A 125 -2.13 -3.24 -2.93
CA LEU A 125 -1.59 -1.95 -3.38
C LEU A 125 -2.33 -0.76 -2.75
N LEU A 126 -3.65 -0.85 -2.60
CA LEU A 126 -4.45 0.16 -1.89
C LEU A 126 -4.07 0.22 -0.40
N ALA A 127 -3.97 -0.93 0.27
CA ALA A 127 -3.57 -0.98 1.67
C ALA A 127 -2.16 -0.41 1.90
N TYR A 128 -1.18 -0.74 1.06
CA TYR A 128 0.17 -0.18 1.15
C TYR A 128 0.22 1.32 0.88
N SER A 129 -0.60 1.81 -0.04
CA SER A 129 -0.76 3.24 -0.28
C SER A 129 -1.34 3.96 0.94
N LEU A 130 -2.42 3.40 1.53
CA LEU A 130 -3.04 3.94 2.73
C LEU A 130 -2.07 3.97 3.91
N VAL A 131 -1.35 2.87 4.17
CA VAL A 131 -0.33 2.81 5.25
C VAL A 131 0.76 3.85 5.03
N SER A 132 1.24 4.02 3.79
CA SER A 132 2.24 5.03 3.45
C SER A 132 1.74 6.46 3.71
N ILE A 133 0.48 6.73 3.40
CA ILE A 133 -0.18 8.02 3.71
C ILE A 133 -0.32 8.19 5.22
N CYS A 134 -0.75 7.16 5.96
CA CYS A 134 -0.89 7.21 7.42
C CYS A 134 0.44 7.51 8.11
N VAL A 135 1.53 6.85 7.70
CA VAL A 135 2.88 7.12 8.25
C VAL A 135 3.31 8.57 7.95
N LEU A 136 2.97 9.08 6.76
CA LEU A 136 3.25 10.46 6.41
C LEU A 136 2.42 11.42 7.29
N ILE A 137 1.13 11.19 7.50
CA ILE A 137 0.27 12.03 8.34
C ILE A 137 0.72 12.01 9.81
N LEU A 138 0.90 10.81 10.38
CA LEU A 138 1.24 10.64 11.80
C LEU A 138 2.59 11.24 12.17
N ARG A 139 3.55 11.33 11.22
CA ARG A 139 4.86 11.92 11.51
C ARG A 139 4.82 13.44 11.72
N TYR A 140 3.78 14.11 11.23
CA TYR A 140 3.66 15.56 11.30
C TYR A 140 2.48 16.04 12.17
N GLN A 141 1.71 15.11 12.76
CA GLN A 141 0.74 15.45 13.79
C GLN A 141 1.46 15.68 15.14
N PRO A 142 1.06 16.70 15.92
CA PRO A 142 1.50 16.85 17.31
C PRO A 142 0.91 15.71 18.16
N ASP A 143 1.66 15.26 19.17
CA ASP A 143 1.25 14.14 20.02
C ASP A 143 -0.05 14.44 20.77
N GLN A 144 -0.95 13.45 20.86
CA GLN A 144 -2.15 13.58 21.69
C GLN A 144 -1.84 13.63 23.20
N GLU A 145 -0.69 13.13 23.65
CA GLU A 145 -0.29 13.18 25.06
C GLU A 145 0.12 14.59 25.52
N MET A 146 0.51 15.47 24.60
CA MET A 146 0.83 16.87 24.90
C MET A 146 -0.42 17.71 25.23
N LYS A 147 -1.61 17.31 24.78
CA LYS A 147 -2.88 18.01 25.07
C LYS A 147 -3.16 18.18 26.56
N ASN A 148 -2.88 17.17 27.39
CA ASN A 148 -3.18 17.25 28.83
C ASN A 148 -2.23 18.18 29.62
N GLY A 149 -1.07 18.52 29.07
CA GLY A 149 -0.14 19.49 29.67
C GLY A 149 -0.21 20.88 29.03
N GLU A 150 -0.77 20.98 27.81
CA GLU A 150 -0.91 22.20 27.03
C GLU A 150 -2.16 23.01 27.38
N GLU A 151 -3.22 22.42 27.94
CA GLU A 151 -4.43 23.17 28.38
C GLU A 151 -4.11 24.28 29.41
N GLU A 152 -3.05 24.12 30.23
CA GLU A 152 -2.58 25.17 31.16
C GLU A 152 -1.75 26.28 30.46
N VAL A 153 -1.17 25.98 29.29
CA VAL A 153 -0.35 26.91 28.49
C VAL A 153 -1.22 27.69 27.48
N GLU A 154 -2.30 27.06 26.97
CA GLU A 154 -3.25 27.63 26.00
C GLU A 154 -3.93 28.92 26.51
N LEU A 155 -4.23 29.03 27.82
CA LEU A 155 -4.86 30.23 28.40
C LEU A 155 -3.97 31.49 28.34
N GLN A 156 -2.65 31.30 28.27
CA GLN A 156 -1.67 32.38 28.26
C GLN A 156 -1.24 32.75 26.81
N GLU A 157 -1.36 31.81 25.87
CA GLU A 157 -1.03 32.00 24.45
C GLU A 157 -2.20 32.60 23.63
N GLU A 158 -3.46 32.36 24.01
CA GLU A 158 -4.66 32.94 23.37
C GLU A 158 -4.59 34.47 23.25
N LYS A 159 -3.98 35.16 24.23
CA LYS A 159 -3.81 36.63 24.19
C LYS A 159 -2.80 37.13 23.16
N THR A 160 -1.97 36.26 22.60
CA THR A 160 -0.88 36.64 21.69
C THR A 160 -1.16 36.23 20.24
N LEU A 161 -2.05 35.26 20.01
CA LEU A 161 -2.23 34.57 18.73
C LEU A 161 -3.41 35.06 17.87
N GLU A 162 -4.20 36.04 18.32
CA GLU A 162 -5.20 36.71 17.47
C GLU A 162 -4.56 37.50 16.29
N ALA A 163 -3.23 37.64 16.27
CA ALA A 163 -2.51 38.53 15.35
C ALA A 163 -1.93 37.88 14.07
N GLU A 164 -1.81 36.55 13.94
CA GLU A 164 -1.00 35.96 12.85
C GLU A 164 -1.83 35.32 11.73
N LYS A 165 -2.08 36.11 10.68
CA LYS A 165 -2.69 35.64 9.42
C LYS A 165 -1.76 34.70 8.66
N LEU A 166 -2.35 33.67 8.04
CA LEU A 166 -1.72 32.71 7.12
C LEU A 166 -0.95 33.42 6.00
N THR A 167 0.34 33.69 6.22
CA THR A 167 1.18 34.42 5.26
C THR A 167 2.12 33.44 4.57
N VAL A 168 2.21 33.51 3.23
CA VAL A 168 3.03 32.63 2.37
C VAL A 168 4.50 32.56 2.82
N GLN A 169 4.96 33.61 3.50
CA GLN A 169 6.30 33.71 4.08
C GLN A 169 6.52 32.77 5.28
N ALA A 170 5.47 32.48 6.07
CA ALA A 170 5.50 31.50 7.16
C ALA A 170 5.50 30.04 6.65
N LEU A 171 5.16 29.81 5.37
CA LEU A 171 5.23 28.50 4.72
C LEU A 171 6.68 28.07 4.41
N PHE A 172 7.56 29.02 4.11
CA PHE A 172 8.93 28.76 3.66
C PHE A 172 9.99 28.90 4.77
N TYR A 173 9.66 29.60 5.86
CA TYR A 173 10.55 29.84 7.00
C TYR A 173 9.76 29.69 8.32
N PRO A 174 9.66 28.48 8.89
CA PRO A 174 9.07 28.30 10.21
C PRO A 174 9.98 28.96 11.26
N VAL A 175 9.38 29.80 12.11
CA VAL A 175 10.08 30.64 13.10
C VAL A 175 10.42 29.87 14.39
N SER A 176 9.76 28.74 14.66
CA SER A 176 9.97 27.95 15.88
C SER A 176 10.31 26.47 15.63
N SER A 177 11.16 25.93 16.50
CA SER A 177 11.65 24.54 16.48
C SER A 177 10.66 23.52 17.09
N ILE A 178 9.43 23.94 17.38
CA ILE A 178 8.42 23.16 18.12
C ILE A 178 7.19 22.98 17.22
N PRO A 179 6.61 21.78 17.11
CA PRO A 179 5.44 21.54 16.28
C PRO A 179 4.22 22.31 16.82
N THR A 180 3.78 23.34 16.10
CA THR A 180 2.54 24.08 16.40
C THR A 180 1.33 23.47 15.67
N PRO A 181 0.08 23.66 16.14
CA PRO A 181 -1.13 23.15 15.47
C PRO A 181 -1.32 23.71 14.05
N LEU A 182 -0.80 24.91 13.78
CA LEU A 182 -0.76 25.50 12.43
C LEU A 182 0.25 24.80 11.52
N SER A 183 1.44 24.45 12.02
CA SER A 183 2.44 23.67 11.28
C SER A 183 1.89 22.30 10.90
N GLY A 184 1.24 21.61 11.85
CA GLY A 184 0.57 20.32 11.59
C GLY A 184 -0.53 20.42 10.53
N ARG A 185 -1.36 21.47 10.57
CA ARG A 185 -2.41 21.69 9.55
C ARG A 185 -1.82 21.97 8.16
N VAL A 186 -0.72 22.73 8.08
CA VAL A 186 -0.01 22.96 6.82
C VAL A 186 0.57 21.66 6.29
N VAL A 187 1.23 20.84 7.11
CA VAL A 187 1.80 19.57 6.64
C VAL A 187 0.69 18.61 6.18
N TYR A 188 -0.44 18.58 6.88
CA TYR A 188 -1.60 17.80 6.49
C TYR A 188 -2.13 18.20 5.11
N VAL A 189 -2.32 19.50 4.87
CA VAL A 189 -2.77 20.02 3.57
C VAL A 189 -1.72 19.76 2.48
N CYS A 190 -0.44 19.97 2.76
CA CYS A 190 0.65 19.69 1.82
C CYS A 190 0.76 18.19 1.49
N SER A 191 0.62 17.31 2.47
CA SER A 191 0.63 15.84 2.31
C SER A 191 -0.58 15.36 1.49
N SER A 192 -1.78 15.88 1.78
CA SER A 192 -2.98 15.57 1.00
C SER A 192 -2.89 16.08 -0.44
N LEU A 193 -2.37 17.29 -0.64
CA LEU A 193 -2.15 17.87 -1.97
C LEU A 193 -1.11 17.06 -2.75
N LEU A 194 -0.06 16.59 -2.08
CA LEU A 194 0.99 15.77 -2.66
C LEU A 194 0.47 14.40 -3.09
N ALA A 195 -0.37 13.76 -2.27
CA ALA A 195 -1.05 12.51 -2.64
C ALA A 195 -1.96 12.69 -3.87
N LEU A 196 -2.71 13.80 -3.92
CA LEU A 196 -3.56 14.14 -5.06
C LEU A 196 -2.73 14.39 -6.34
N LEU A 197 -1.64 15.14 -6.26
CA LEU A 197 -0.73 15.38 -7.39
C LEU A 197 -0.07 14.08 -7.90
N LEU A 198 0.26 13.14 -7.02
CA LEU A 198 0.77 11.83 -7.41
C LEU A 198 -0.28 11.02 -8.19
N ILE A 199 -1.55 11.06 -7.78
CA ILE A 199 -2.64 10.41 -8.52
C ILE A 199 -2.82 11.07 -9.89
N VAL A 200 -2.83 12.41 -9.97
CA VAL A 200 -2.93 13.14 -11.23
C VAL A 200 -1.75 12.82 -12.16
N LEU A 201 -0.52 12.76 -11.63
CA LEU A 201 0.66 12.35 -12.39
C LEU A 201 0.48 10.95 -13.00
N CYS A 202 0.01 9.99 -12.21
CA CYS A 202 -0.24 8.63 -12.69
C CYS A 202 -1.33 8.57 -13.76
N LEU A 203 -2.39 9.38 -13.65
CA LEU A 203 -3.44 9.48 -14.68
C LEU A 203 -2.90 10.06 -16.00
N VAL A 204 -2.08 11.12 -15.91
CA VAL A 204 -1.42 11.72 -17.08
C VAL A 204 -0.48 10.71 -17.74
N LEU A 205 0.32 9.98 -16.96
CA LEU A 205 1.22 8.93 -17.47
C LEU A 205 0.45 7.78 -18.13
N LYS A 206 -0.72 7.39 -17.59
CA LYS A 206 -1.59 6.39 -18.22
C LYS A 206 -2.16 6.90 -19.54
N TRP A 207 -2.62 8.15 -19.59
CA TRP A 207 -3.15 8.70 -20.83
C TRP A 207 -2.08 8.81 -21.90
N TRP A 208 -0.85 9.14 -21.49
CA TRP A 208 0.33 9.29 -22.34
C TRP A 208 0.73 8.02 -23.08
N THR A 209 0.51 6.82 -22.55
CA THR A 209 0.96 5.59 -23.25
C THR A 209 0.27 5.40 -24.61
N THR A 210 -0.87 6.04 -24.85
CA THR A 210 -1.61 5.95 -26.11
C THR A 210 -1.07 6.82 -27.25
N PRO A 211 -0.60 8.08 -27.05
CA PRO A 211 -0.10 8.94 -28.12
C PRO A 211 1.42 8.92 -28.25
N LEU A 212 2.14 7.93 -27.68
CA LEU A 212 3.62 7.90 -27.72
C LEU A 212 4.21 7.93 -29.15
N SER A 213 3.38 7.69 -30.17
CA SER A 213 3.71 7.77 -31.59
C SER A 213 3.59 9.20 -32.18
N SER A 214 2.78 10.09 -31.60
CA SER A 214 2.72 11.52 -31.94
C SER A 214 3.57 12.30 -30.95
N ARG A 215 4.70 12.83 -31.42
CA ARG A 215 5.73 13.57 -30.65
C ARG A 215 5.22 14.93 -30.14
N ASP A 216 4.09 14.95 -29.43
CA ASP A 216 3.40 16.16 -29.01
C ASP A 216 4.07 16.73 -27.74
N PRO A 217 4.64 17.94 -27.80
CA PRO A 217 5.41 18.52 -26.69
C PRO A 217 4.53 18.89 -25.49
N VAL A 218 3.22 19.02 -25.68
CA VAL A 218 2.28 19.48 -24.64
C VAL A 218 2.28 18.55 -23.44
N TRP A 219 2.18 17.25 -23.65
CA TRP A 219 2.14 16.31 -22.54
C TRP A 219 3.45 16.33 -21.75
N VAL A 220 4.60 16.46 -22.43
CA VAL A 220 5.93 16.55 -21.78
C VAL A 220 5.97 17.71 -20.81
N THR A 221 5.48 18.87 -21.25
CA THR A 221 5.43 20.07 -20.40
C THR A 221 4.52 19.87 -19.19
N VAL A 222 3.38 19.18 -19.34
CA VAL A 222 2.45 18.88 -18.24
C VAL A 222 3.10 17.96 -17.20
N VAL A 223 3.77 16.89 -17.62
CA VAL A 223 4.45 15.96 -16.71
C VAL A 223 5.59 16.65 -15.95
N VAL A 224 6.42 17.44 -16.65
CA VAL A 224 7.52 18.18 -16.01
C VAL A 224 7.00 19.21 -15.01
N LEU A 225 5.89 19.90 -15.32
CA LEU A 225 5.26 20.86 -14.41
C LEU A 225 4.73 20.17 -13.15
N ILE A 226 4.05 19.03 -13.29
CA ILE A 226 3.54 18.26 -12.14
C ILE A 226 4.69 17.74 -11.27
N LEU A 227 5.76 17.21 -11.87
CA LEU A 227 6.96 16.79 -11.13
C LEU A 227 7.62 17.97 -10.40
N GLY A 228 7.67 19.15 -11.03
CA GLY A 228 8.16 20.38 -10.40
C GLY A 228 7.34 20.78 -9.18
N LEU A 229 6.00 20.70 -9.26
CA LEU A 229 5.10 20.95 -8.12
C LEU A 229 5.29 19.93 -6.99
N ILE A 230 5.43 18.65 -7.31
CA ILE A 230 5.72 17.58 -6.34
C ILE A 230 7.04 17.87 -5.62
N LEU A 231 8.10 18.19 -6.35
CA LEU A 231 9.41 18.53 -5.76
C LEU A 231 9.34 19.80 -4.89
N GLY A 232 8.56 20.80 -5.31
CA GLY A 232 8.33 22.02 -4.53
C GLY A 232 7.65 21.72 -3.19
N ILE A 233 6.58 20.94 -3.20
CA ILE A 233 5.85 20.55 -1.98
C ILE A 233 6.72 19.65 -1.09
N VAL A 234 7.49 18.72 -1.66
CA VAL A 234 8.47 17.92 -0.92
C VAL A 234 9.54 18.81 -0.26
N GLY A 235 10.01 19.84 -0.97
CA GLY A 235 10.95 20.83 -0.43
C GLY A 235 10.38 21.59 0.78
N VAL A 236 9.11 21.98 0.71
CA VAL A 236 8.39 22.62 1.84
C VAL A 236 8.27 21.66 3.02
N ILE A 237 7.85 20.41 2.79
CA ILE A 237 7.69 19.38 3.82
C ILE A 237 9.02 19.00 4.49
N ARG A 238 10.13 19.00 3.73
CA ARG A 238 11.48 18.75 4.28
C ARG A 238 11.99 19.88 5.16
N LYS A 239 11.54 21.11 4.92
CA LYS A 239 11.90 22.28 5.72
C LYS A 239 11.06 22.43 7.00
N GLN A 240 9.96 21.69 7.13
CA GLN A 240 9.12 21.72 8.32
C GLN A 240 9.75 20.90 9.47
N PRO A 241 9.63 21.38 10.73
CA PRO A 241 10.15 20.69 11.90
C PRO A 241 9.46 19.33 12.05
N GLN A 242 10.24 18.26 12.16
CA GLN A 242 9.75 16.90 12.38
C GLN A 242 9.53 16.65 13.86
N SER A 243 8.50 15.89 14.22
CA SER A 243 8.37 15.41 15.60
C SER A 243 9.55 14.48 15.94
N ASN A 244 10.15 14.70 17.11
CA ASN A 244 11.27 13.92 17.66
C ASN A 244 10.79 12.71 18.46
N THR A 245 9.55 12.29 18.27
CA THR A 245 8.91 11.28 19.09
C THR A 245 9.45 9.90 18.70
N PRO A 246 9.71 9.02 19.68
CA PRO A 246 10.16 7.67 19.39
C PRO A 246 8.99 6.85 18.84
N LEU A 247 8.70 6.98 17.54
CA LEU A 247 7.77 6.08 16.87
C LEU A 247 8.32 4.65 16.94
N HIS A 248 7.47 3.69 17.32
CA HIS A 248 7.78 2.25 17.32
C HIS A 248 8.24 1.76 15.93
N PHE A 249 7.83 2.44 14.86
CA PHE A 249 8.22 2.17 13.48
C PHE A 249 8.91 3.39 12.86
N LYS A 250 10.25 3.34 12.71
CA LYS A 250 11.03 4.38 12.05
C LYS A 250 11.33 3.99 10.61
N VAL A 251 10.81 4.75 9.66
CA VAL A 251 11.16 4.62 8.24
C VAL A 251 12.30 5.61 7.93
N PRO A 252 13.49 5.15 7.48
CA PRO A 252 14.59 6.05 7.10
C PRO A 252 14.22 6.84 5.84
N GLY A 253 14.71 8.08 5.69
CA GLY A 253 14.53 8.82 4.42
C GLY A 253 13.14 9.44 4.17
N LEU A 254 12.41 9.82 5.22
CA LEU A 254 11.20 10.64 5.10
C LEU A 254 11.51 12.02 4.49
N PRO A 255 10.63 12.57 3.63
CA PRO A 255 9.35 12.05 3.16
C PRO A 255 9.45 11.19 1.87
N LEU A 256 10.66 10.93 1.35
CA LEU A 256 10.85 10.37 0.00
C LEU A 256 10.35 8.92 -0.14
N LEU A 257 10.62 8.05 0.85
CA LEU A 257 10.24 6.64 0.76
C LEU A 257 8.70 6.42 0.66
N PRO A 258 7.86 7.01 1.54
CA PRO A 258 6.40 6.90 1.39
C PRO A 258 5.90 7.41 0.03
N LEU A 259 6.50 8.46 -0.52
CA LEU A 259 6.10 9.03 -1.80
C LEU A 259 6.42 8.12 -2.98
N VAL A 260 7.63 7.56 -2.99
CA VAL A 260 8.01 6.56 -3.99
C VAL A 260 7.08 5.36 -3.89
N SER A 261 6.73 4.91 -2.68
CA SER A 261 5.80 3.80 -2.49
C SER A 261 4.40 4.11 -3.03
N ILE A 262 3.82 5.27 -2.70
CA ILE A 262 2.50 5.69 -3.21
C ILE A 262 2.54 5.78 -4.73
N PHE A 263 3.58 6.40 -5.30
CA PHE A 263 3.73 6.54 -6.75
C PHE A 263 3.74 5.17 -7.45
N VAL A 264 4.60 4.25 -6.99
CA VAL A 264 4.71 2.91 -7.58
C VAL A 264 3.40 2.14 -7.44
N ASN A 265 2.76 2.19 -6.27
CA ASN A 265 1.50 1.48 -6.04
C ASN A 265 0.38 2.01 -6.93
N VAL A 266 0.21 3.34 -7.00
CA VAL A 266 -0.83 3.97 -7.84
C VAL A 266 -0.54 3.71 -9.32
N TYR A 267 0.71 3.79 -9.75
CA TYR A 267 1.09 3.46 -11.11
C TYR A 267 0.75 2.01 -11.49
N LEU A 268 1.03 1.04 -10.62
CA LEU A 268 0.65 -0.37 -10.85
C LEU A 268 -0.86 -0.57 -10.87
N MET A 269 -1.60 0.10 -9.97
CA MET A 269 -3.08 0.06 -9.98
C MET A 269 -3.66 0.62 -11.29
N MET A 270 -3.02 1.61 -11.90
CA MET A 270 -3.47 2.22 -13.16
C MET A 270 -3.29 1.33 -14.38
N GLN A 271 -2.35 0.38 -14.33
CA GLN A 271 -2.10 -0.62 -15.39
C GLN A 271 -3.09 -1.77 -15.39
N MET A 272 -3.85 -1.95 -14.30
CA MET A 272 -4.87 -3.01 -14.20
C MET A 272 -6.03 -2.75 -15.17
N THR A 273 -6.65 -3.85 -15.62
CA THR A 273 -7.76 -3.79 -16.57
C THR A 273 -9.02 -3.14 -15.96
N ALA A 274 -9.89 -2.58 -16.80
CA ALA A 274 -11.18 -2.03 -16.34
C ALA A 274 -12.07 -3.10 -15.68
N GLY A 275 -11.95 -4.36 -16.09
CA GLY A 275 -12.67 -5.49 -15.47
C GLY A 275 -12.25 -5.69 -14.01
N THR A 276 -10.95 -5.61 -13.71
CA THR A 276 -10.42 -5.70 -12.34
C THR A 276 -10.98 -4.59 -11.44
N TRP A 277 -11.02 -3.35 -11.93
CA TRP A 277 -11.62 -2.22 -11.21
C TRP A 277 -13.12 -2.39 -10.98
N ALA A 278 -13.87 -2.91 -11.96
CA ALA A 278 -15.29 -3.19 -11.81
C ALA A 278 -15.54 -4.25 -10.73
N ARG A 279 -14.80 -5.37 -10.75
CA ARG A 279 -14.90 -6.43 -9.73
C ARG A 279 -14.56 -5.90 -8.35
N PHE A 280 -13.46 -5.16 -8.22
CA PHE A 280 -13.08 -4.52 -6.96
C PHE A 280 -14.18 -3.58 -6.44
N GLY A 281 -14.76 -2.76 -7.30
CA GLY A 281 -15.87 -1.87 -6.96
C GLY A 281 -17.12 -2.62 -6.46
N ILE A 282 -17.48 -3.74 -7.12
CA ILE A 282 -18.59 -4.61 -6.68
C ILE A 282 -18.29 -5.17 -5.29
N TRP A 283 -17.09 -5.71 -5.05
CA TRP A 283 -16.71 -6.25 -3.74
C TRP A 283 -16.68 -5.19 -2.64
N MET A 284 -16.23 -3.98 -2.95
CA MET A 284 -16.29 -2.85 -2.02
C MET A 284 -17.73 -2.46 -1.69
N LEU A 285 -18.64 -2.47 -2.66
CA LEU A 285 -20.06 -2.18 -2.44
C LEU A 285 -20.71 -3.27 -1.59
N VAL A 286 -20.45 -4.54 -1.88
CA VAL A 286 -20.91 -5.67 -1.06
C VAL A 286 -20.38 -5.55 0.35
N GLY A 287 -19.08 -5.24 0.52
CA GLY A 287 -18.47 -5.01 1.83
C GLY A 287 -19.17 -3.87 2.57
N PHE A 288 -19.37 -2.72 1.91
CA PHE A 288 -20.07 -1.57 2.48
C PHE A 288 -21.53 -1.86 2.85
N ALA A 289 -22.20 -2.77 2.16
CA ALA A 289 -23.56 -3.19 2.52
C ALA A 289 -23.60 -4.16 3.71
N ILE A 290 -22.49 -4.84 4.01
CA ILE A 290 -22.34 -5.73 5.17
C ILE A 290 -21.98 -4.94 6.43
N TYR A 291 -21.16 -3.89 6.28
CA TYR A 291 -20.81 -2.93 7.34
C TYR A 291 -21.98 -2.02 7.70
#